data_AF-A0A7C5YBP1-F1
#
_entry.id   AF-A0A7C5YBP1-F1
#
_cell.length_a   1.000
_cell.length_b   1.000
_cell.length_c   1.000
_cell.angle_alpha   90.00
_cell.angle_beta   90.00
_cell.angle_gamma   90.00
#
_symmetry.space_group_name_H-M   'P 1'
#
loop_
_entity.id
_entity.type
_entity.pdbx_description
1 polymer ?
#
loop_
_entity_poly.entity_id
_entity_poly.type
_entity_poly.pdbx_seq_one_letter_code
_entity_poly.pdbx_strand_id
1 'polypeptide(L)'
;MEYKYVYHKKKLISRYTATKIIEALNTSRGYVKLSFDLGISEEDVKIMNYDSIVVIDGFKIEIDLLKELIDSNDIYCLEDEDIVKVAFYADGKYYKLRYVAEKAAPTLEINGIHMHRIVGVTPWEDSLMKVKAAKIQRGLKVLDICTGLGYTAIASINMGASSVVSV
;
A
#
# COMPACT_ATOMS: atom_id res chain seq x y z
N MET A 1 1.83 -12.47 -25.96
CA MET A 1 0.83 -11.52 -25.44
C MET A 1 1.63 -10.37 -24.86
N GLU A 2 1.54 -9.17 -25.42
CA GLU A 2 2.26 -8.00 -24.89
C GLU A 2 1.50 -7.51 -23.66
N TYR A 3 2.11 -7.59 -22.48
CA TYR A 3 1.47 -7.11 -21.25
C TYR A 3 1.52 -5.58 -21.24
N LYS A 4 0.34 -4.94 -21.24
CA LYS A 4 0.22 -3.50 -21.08
C LYS A 4 -0.21 -3.19 -19.66
N TYR A 5 0.63 -2.48 -18.92
CA TYR A 5 0.27 -2.02 -17.59
C TYR A 5 -0.97 -1.10 -17.66
N VAL A 6 -1.97 -1.40 -16.83
CA VAL A 6 -3.14 -0.55 -16.61
C VAL A 6 -3.18 -0.19 -15.14
N TYR A 7 -3.20 1.10 -14.85
CA TYR A 7 -3.35 1.58 -13.48
C TYR A 7 -4.82 1.43 -13.04
N HIS A 8 -5.03 0.67 -11.96
CA HIS A 8 -6.34 0.54 -11.33
C HIS A 8 -6.38 1.38 -10.05
N LYS A 9 -7.16 2.46 -10.07
CA LYS A 9 -7.34 3.34 -8.90
C LYS A 9 -8.38 2.74 -7.94
N LYS A 10 -8.02 1.64 -7.29
CA LYS A 10 -8.87 0.99 -6.28
C LYS A 10 -8.62 1.59 -4.89
N LYS A 11 -9.64 1.61 -4.04
CA LYS A 11 -9.52 2.03 -2.64
C LYS A 11 -8.92 0.89 -1.81
N LEU A 12 -7.93 1.21 -0.99
CA LEU A 12 -7.21 0.25 -0.17
C LEU A 12 -7.51 0.47 1.30
N ILE A 13 -7.68 -0.62 2.06
CA ILE A 13 -7.78 -0.59 3.51
C ILE A 13 -6.54 -1.26 4.08
N SER A 14 -5.89 -0.55 5.00
CA SER A 14 -4.75 -1.03 5.76
C SER A 14 -5.10 -1.08 7.25
N ARG A 15 -4.18 -1.63 8.04
CA ARG A 15 -4.19 -1.54 9.50
C ARG A 15 -4.55 -0.14 10.01
N TYR A 16 -3.89 0.88 9.48
CA TYR A 16 -4.14 2.28 9.86
C TYR A 16 -5.58 2.71 9.57
N THR A 17 -6.06 2.43 8.35
CA THR A 17 -7.43 2.75 7.93
C THR A 17 -8.44 2.06 8.86
N ALA A 18 -8.23 0.79 9.18
CA ALA A 18 -9.09 0.03 10.08
C ALA A 18 -9.10 0.59 11.51
N THR A 19 -7.93 0.92 12.06
CA THR A 19 -7.83 1.57 13.38
C THR A 19 -8.64 2.87 13.41
N LYS A 20 -8.50 3.73 12.39
CA LYS A 20 -9.25 4.99 12.31
C LYS A 20 -10.75 4.79 12.22
N ILE A 21 -11.20 3.78 11.49
CA ILE A 21 -12.62 3.44 11.40
C ILE A 21 -13.14 3.02 12.78
N ILE A 22 -12.48 2.07 13.45
CA ILE A 22 -12.91 1.58 14.77
C ILE A 22 -12.87 2.69 15.84
N GLU A 23 -11.84 3.54 15.83
CA GLU A 23 -11.79 4.72 16.70
C GLU A 23 -12.99 5.64 16.47
N ALA A 24 -13.35 5.88 15.20
CA ALA A 24 -14.47 6.73 14.84
C ALA A 24 -15.84 6.15 15.26
N LEU A 25 -16.03 4.82 15.24
CA LEU A 25 -17.27 4.18 15.71
C LEU A 25 -17.56 4.47 17.18
N ASN A 26 -16.53 4.67 17.99
CA ASN A 26 -16.66 5.04 19.41
C ASN A 26 -16.96 6.54 19.62
N THR A 27 -16.95 7.33 18.55
CA THR A 27 -17.25 8.76 18.58
C THR A 27 -18.61 9.03 17.94
N SER A 28 -19.37 10.00 18.46
CA SER A 28 -20.66 10.40 17.86
C SER A 28 -20.54 11.17 16.53
N ARG A 29 -19.37 11.12 15.87
CA ARG A 29 -19.11 11.84 14.62
C ARG A 29 -19.44 10.93 13.44
N GLY A 30 -20.38 11.36 12.59
CA GLY A 30 -20.73 10.65 11.36
C GLY A 30 -19.70 10.78 10.21
N TYR A 31 -18.57 11.43 10.45
CA TYR A 31 -17.47 11.61 9.50
C TYR A 31 -16.12 11.37 10.16
N VAL A 32 -15.19 10.77 9.42
CA VAL A 32 -13.80 10.55 9.81
C VAL A 32 -12.88 10.82 8.62
N LYS A 33 -11.67 11.31 8.92
CA LYS A 33 -10.63 11.47 7.91
C LYS A 33 -9.90 10.15 7.71
N LEU A 34 -9.95 9.59 6.50
CA LEU A 34 -9.36 8.30 6.14
C LEU A 34 -8.45 8.42 4.92
N SER A 35 -7.50 7.49 4.82
CA SER A 35 -6.71 7.27 3.61
C SER A 35 -7.06 5.91 3.01
N PHE A 36 -7.32 5.92 1.69
CA PHE A 36 -7.55 4.72 0.87
C PHE A 36 -6.42 4.44 -0.13
N ASP A 37 -5.27 5.09 0.03
CA ASP A 37 -4.11 4.99 -0.86
C ASP A 37 -2.81 4.82 -0.07
N LEU A 38 -2.91 4.15 1.09
CA LEU A 38 -1.80 3.83 1.98
C LEU A 38 -1.07 5.08 2.52
N GLY A 39 -1.80 6.17 2.73
CA GLY A 39 -1.31 7.40 3.35
C GLY A 39 -0.78 8.45 2.39
N ILE A 40 -1.07 8.34 1.08
CA ILE A 40 -0.70 9.37 0.09
C ILE A 40 -1.65 10.56 0.20
N SER A 41 -2.95 10.32 0.33
CA SER A 41 -3.97 11.35 0.53
C SER A 41 -4.99 10.94 1.59
N GLU A 42 -5.68 11.94 2.12
CA GLU A 42 -6.75 11.79 3.10
C GLU A 42 -8.00 12.51 2.61
N GLU A 43 -9.15 11.90 2.83
CA GLU A 43 -10.47 12.47 2.55
C GLU A 43 -11.40 12.33 3.75
N ASP A 44 -12.36 13.25 3.89
CA ASP A 44 -13.41 13.15 4.91
C ASP A 44 -14.50 12.20 4.40
N VAL A 45 -14.72 11.12 5.15
CA VAL A 45 -15.57 10.01 4.74
C VAL A 45 -16.73 9.86 5.70
N LYS A 46 -17.93 9.74 5.16
CA LYS A 46 -19.12 9.46 5.95
C LYS A 46 -19.09 8.01 6.42
N ILE A 47 -19.32 7.80 7.71
CA ILE A 47 -19.45 6.48 8.33
C ILE A 47 -20.88 6.28 8.83
N MET A 48 -21.45 5.12 8.50
CA MET A 48 -22.70 4.66 9.08
C MET A 48 -22.46 3.33 9.80
N ASN A 49 -22.82 3.29 11.08
CA ASN A 49 -22.65 2.11 11.93
C ASN A 49 -23.99 1.34 12.05
N TYR A 50 -23.96 0.06 11.72
CA TYR A 50 -25.09 -0.88 11.80
C TYR A 50 -24.66 -2.12 12.61
N ASP A 51 -24.47 -1.94 13.92
CA ASP A 51 -24.14 -2.97 14.92
C ASP A 51 -22.88 -3.80 14.60
N SER A 52 -22.94 -4.73 13.64
CA SER A 52 -21.82 -5.55 13.16
C SER A 52 -21.21 -5.08 11.83
N ILE A 53 -21.85 -4.14 11.12
CA ILE A 53 -21.43 -3.67 9.80
C ILE A 53 -21.20 -2.17 9.81
N VAL A 54 -20.10 -1.73 9.21
CA VAL A 54 -19.82 -0.33 8.90
C VAL A 54 -20.01 -0.10 7.41
N VAL A 55 -20.74 0.96 7.05
CA VAL A 55 -20.83 1.40 5.66
C VAL A 55 -19.94 2.62 5.45
N ILE A 56 -19.00 2.49 4.52
CA ILE A 56 -18.02 3.49 4.15
C ILE A 56 -18.01 3.63 2.63
N ASP A 57 -18.37 4.81 2.13
CA ASP A 57 -18.38 5.12 0.69
C ASP A 57 -19.12 4.06 -0.17
N GLY A 58 -20.25 3.55 0.35
CA GLY A 58 -21.04 2.51 -0.30
C GLY A 58 -20.58 1.07 -0.03
N PHE A 59 -19.38 0.86 0.49
CA PHE A 59 -18.87 -0.47 0.86
C PHE A 59 -19.35 -0.88 2.25
N LYS A 60 -19.83 -2.11 2.36
CA LYS A 60 -20.21 -2.73 3.64
C LYS A 60 -19.03 -3.54 4.17
N ILE A 61 -18.56 -3.18 5.36
CA ILE A 61 -17.39 -3.79 5.99
C ILE A 61 -17.81 -4.37 7.32
N GLU A 62 -17.54 -5.66 7.52
CA GLU A 62 -17.75 -6.30 8.83
C GLU A 62 -16.77 -5.73 9.85
N ILE A 63 -17.28 -5.41 11.05
CA ILE A 63 -16.45 -4.89 12.15
C ILE A 63 -15.39 -5.91 12.56
N ASP A 64 -15.69 -7.20 12.48
CA ASP A 64 -14.73 -8.25 12.85
C ASP A 64 -13.56 -8.32 11.86
N LEU A 65 -13.79 -8.13 10.55
CA LEU A 65 -12.71 -7.96 9.57
C LEU A 65 -11.82 -6.75 9.90
N LEU A 66 -12.41 -5.63 10.33
CA LEU A 66 -11.63 -4.46 10.75
C LEU A 66 -10.76 -4.77 11.97
N LYS A 67 -11.29 -5.51 12.96
CA LYS A 67 -10.53 -5.94 14.14
C LYS A 67 -9.38 -6.87 13.75
N GLU A 68 -9.62 -7.85 12.87
CA GLU A 68 -8.56 -8.72 12.35
C GLU A 68 -7.47 -7.91 11.63
N LEU A 69 -7.88 -6.92 10.83
CA LEU A 69 -6.96 -6.06 10.09
C LEU A 69 -6.09 -5.19 11.01
N ILE A 70 -6.61 -4.77 12.18
CA ILE A 70 -5.86 -4.03 13.20
C ILE A 70 -4.69 -4.84 13.76
N ASP A 71 -4.76 -6.16 13.78
CA ASP A 71 -3.68 -7.02 14.28
C ASP A 71 -2.80 -7.62 13.16
N SER A 72 -3.16 -7.39 11.90
CA SER A 72 -2.43 -7.90 10.75
C SER A 72 -1.52 -6.85 10.09
N ASN A 73 -0.77 -7.30 9.08
CA ASN A 73 -0.04 -6.42 8.15
C ASN A 73 -0.54 -6.59 6.72
N ASP A 74 -1.78 -7.06 6.57
CA ASP A 74 -2.39 -7.27 5.27
C ASP A 74 -2.97 -5.96 4.73
N ILE A 75 -3.14 -5.91 3.42
CA ILE A 75 -3.82 -4.82 2.73
C ILE A 75 -4.99 -5.43 1.98
N TYR A 76 -6.14 -4.79 2.08
CA TYR A 76 -7.35 -5.16 1.37
C TYR A 76 -7.70 -4.09 0.34
N CYS A 77 -8.37 -4.51 -0.73
CA CYS A 77 -8.86 -3.70 -1.82
C CYS A 77 -10.39 -3.72 -1.77
N LEU A 78 -11.01 -2.55 -1.89
CA LEU A 78 -12.45 -2.40 -2.08
C LEU A 78 -12.76 -2.47 -3.58
N GLU A 79 -13.49 -3.49 -4.01
CA GLU A 79 -13.77 -3.78 -5.41
C GLU A 79 -15.19 -4.33 -5.58
N ASP A 80 -16.01 -3.68 -6.41
CA ASP A 80 -17.33 -4.18 -6.85
C ASP A 80 -18.23 -4.73 -5.72
N GLU A 81 -18.28 -3.98 -4.61
CA GLU A 81 -18.96 -4.32 -3.33
C GLU A 81 -18.25 -5.34 -2.43
N ASP A 82 -17.19 -5.97 -2.91
CA ASP A 82 -16.34 -6.91 -2.18
C ASP A 82 -15.12 -6.24 -1.53
N ILE A 83 -14.57 -6.94 -0.53
CA ILE A 83 -13.35 -6.58 0.18
C ILE A 83 -12.35 -7.71 0.00
N VAL A 84 -11.39 -7.51 -0.90
CA VAL A 84 -10.48 -8.57 -1.35
C VAL A 84 -9.09 -8.31 -0.80
N LYS A 85 -8.50 -9.31 -0.14
CA LYS A 85 -7.10 -9.22 0.28
C LYS A 85 -6.20 -9.08 -0.94
N VAL A 86 -5.25 -8.14 -0.91
CA VAL A 86 -4.25 -7.95 -1.97
C VAL A 86 -3.16 -9.02 -1.85
N ALA A 87 -3.56 -10.25 -2.15
CA ALA A 87 -2.74 -11.45 -2.11
C ALA A 87 -3.25 -12.50 -3.10
N PHE A 88 -2.35 -13.29 -3.66
CA PHE A 88 -2.70 -14.34 -4.60
C PHE A 88 -1.62 -15.44 -4.63
N TYR A 89 -2.00 -16.60 -5.15
CA TYR A 89 -1.08 -17.69 -5.46
C TYR A 89 -0.80 -17.73 -6.96
N ALA A 90 0.46 -17.84 -7.34
CA ALA A 90 0.89 -18.03 -8.72
C ALA A 90 2.19 -18.84 -8.75
N ASP A 91 2.33 -19.75 -9.72
CA ASP A 91 3.56 -20.54 -9.92
C ASP A 91 4.11 -21.21 -8.65
N GLY A 92 3.21 -21.74 -7.81
CA GLY A 92 3.58 -22.40 -6.54
C GLY A 92 4.09 -21.45 -5.44
N LYS A 93 3.90 -20.14 -5.61
CA LYS A 93 4.30 -19.11 -4.64
C LYS A 93 3.09 -18.29 -4.19
N TYR A 94 3.12 -17.87 -2.93
CA TYR A 94 2.17 -16.94 -2.35
C TYR A 94 2.74 -15.53 -2.37
N TYR A 95 2.00 -14.62 -2.98
CA TYR A 95 2.34 -13.20 -3.09
C TYR A 95 1.34 -12.41 -2.24
N LYS A 96 1.82 -11.45 -1.45
CA LYS A 96 0.94 -10.47 -0.81
C LYS A 96 1.58 -9.10 -0.74
N LEU A 97 0.74 -8.07 -0.84
CA LEU A 97 1.13 -6.72 -0.51
C LEU A 97 1.03 -6.53 1.00
N ARG A 98 2.15 -6.15 1.62
CA ARG A 98 2.29 -6.05 3.07
C ARG A 98 2.35 -4.58 3.50
N TYR A 99 1.52 -4.24 4.46
CA TYR A 99 1.57 -2.97 5.19
C TYR A 99 2.84 -2.89 6.05
N VAL A 100 3.50 -1.73 6.04
CA VAL A 100 4.73 -1.49 6.82
C VAL A 100 4.47 -0.52 7.96
N ALA A 101 4.02 0.70 7.64
CA ALA A 101 3.71 1.73 8.61
C ALA A 101 2.82 2.82 7.97
N GLU A 102 2.30 3.72 8.80
CA GLU A 102 1.52 4.86 8.33
C GLU A 102 2.43 5.77 7.50
N LYS A 103 1.96 6.24 6.34
CA LYS A 103 2.72 7.10 5.42
C LYS A 103 4.04 6.46 4.92
N ALA A 104 4.14 5.14 5.00
CA ALA A 104 5.24 4.38 4.43
C ALA A 104 4.75 3.54 3.24
N ALA A 105 5.63 3.35 2.26
CA ALA A 105 5.37 2.43 1.17
C ALA A 105 5.14 1.00 1.70
N PRO A 106 4.22 0.23 1.11
CA PRO A 106 4.11 -1.19 1.39
C PRO A 106 5.34 -1.95 0.89
N THR A 107 5.43 -3.24 1.21
CA THR A 107 6.42 -4.14 0.60
C THR A 107 5.73 -5.34 -0.03
N LEU A 108 6.34 -5.90 -1.07
CA LEU A 108 5.95 -7.21 -1.59
C LEU A 108 6.53 -8.29 -0.68
N GLU A 109 5.69 -9.25 -0.29
CA GLU A 109 6.11 -10.45 0.40
C GLU A 109 5.86 -11.66 -0.51
N ILE A 110 6.87 -12.51 -0.69
CA ILE A 110 6.79 -13.75 -1.48
C ILE A 110 7.16 -14.91 -0.57
N ASN A 111 6.22 -15.83 -0.34
CA ASN A 111 6.39 -16.97 0.57
C ASN A 111 6.91 -16.55 1.97
N GLY A 112 6.41 -15.43 2.52
CA GLY A 112 6.86 -14.92 3.83
C GLY A 112 8.14 -14.09 3.80
N ILE A 113 8.84 -14.00 2.66
CA ILE A 113 10.08 -13.24 2.53
C ILE A 113 9.79 -11.81 2.05
N HIS A 114 10.30 -10.82 2.77
CA HIS A 114 10.19 -9.41 2.37
C HIS A 114 11.12 -9.10 1.20
N MET A 115 10.59 -8.48 0.14
CA MET A 115 11.39 -8.09 -1.02
C MET A 115 12.13 -6.75 -0.83
N HIS A 116 11.73 -5.97 0.19
CA HIS A 116 12.40 -4.72 0.57
C HIS A 116 12.82 -4.78 2.04
N ARG A 117 13.88 -4.02 2.39
CA ARG A 117 14.28 -3.86 3.78
C ARG A 117 13.22 -3.03 4.52
N ILE A 118 12.70 -3.60 5.60
CA ILE A 118 11.71 -2.95 6.47
C ILE A 118 12.13 -2.91 7.95
N VAL A 119 13.33 -3.42 8.27
CA VAL A 119 13.88 -3.43 9.63
C VAL A 119 14.74 -2.19 9.83
N GLY A 120 14.26 -1.30 10.70
CA GLY A 120 14.90 -0.04 11.05
C GLY A 120 14.89 1.02 9.95
N VAL A 121 14.20 0.76 8.84
CA VAL A 121 14.02 1.66 7.69
C VAL A 121 12.71 1.32 6.98
N THR A 122 12.16 2.25 6.22
CA THR A 122 11.05 2.03 5.28
C THR A 122 11.56 1.67 3.87
N PRO A 123 10.73 1.07 3.01
CA PRO A 123 11.11 0.81 1.62
C PRO A 123 11.56 2.07 0.86
N TRP A 124 10.93 3.22 1.13
CA TRP A 124 11.33 4.50 0.54
C TRP A 124 12.72 4.93 0.99
N GLU A 125 12.99 4.90 2.29
CA GLU A 125 14.29 5.29 2.84
C GLU A 125 15.41 4.38 2.36
N ASP A 126 15.19 3.06 2.38
CA ASP A 126 16.16 2.07 1.90
C ASP A 126 16.50 2.30 0.42
N SER A 127 15.49 2.57 -0.41
CA SER A 127 15.69 2.87 -1.84
C SER A 127 16.48 4.17 -2.01
N LEU A 128 16.16 5.22 -1.26
CA LEU A 128 16.88 6.48 -1.31
C LEU A 128 18.34 6.33 -0.86
N MET A 129 18.60 5.54 0.18
CA MET A 129 19.95 5.23 0.64
C MET A 129 20.78 4.54 -0.46
N LYS A 130 20.19 3.56 -1.16
CA LYS A 130 20.84 2.86 -2.28
C LYS A 130 21.12 3.81 -3.45
N VAL A 131 20.15 4.62 -3.86
CA VAL A 131 20.30 5.59 -4.96
C VAL A 131 21.38 6.63 -4.64
N LYS A 132 21.44 7.11 -3.39
CA LYS A 132 22.52 8.00 -2.93
C LYS A 132 23.88 7.32 -2.92
N ALA A 133 23.98 6.09 -2.43
CA ALA A 133 25.22 5.32 -2.42
C ALA A 133 25.74 5.05 -3.85
N ALA A 134 24.84 4.82 -4.80
CA ALA A 134 25.14 4.68 -6.22
C ALA A 134 25.46 6.03 -6.91
N LYS A 135 25.39 7.16 -6.19
CA LYS A 135 25.68 8.51 -6.69
C LYS A 135 24.86 8.89 -7.92
N ILE A 136 23.58 8.48 -7.95
CA ILE A 136 22.67 8.92 -9.00
C ILE A 136 22.48 10.44 -8.90
N GLN A 137 22.60 11.12 -10.04
CA GLN A 137 22.54 12.56 -10.16
C GLN A 137 21.90 12.98 -11.48
N ARG A 138 21.69 14.28 -11.62
CA ARG A 138 20.99 14.88 -12.76
C ARG A 138 21.60 14.43 -14.10
N GLY A 139 20.76 13.95 -15.01
CA GLY A 139 21.14 13.62 -16.38
C GLY A 139 21.56 12.17 -16.61
N LEU A 140 21.82 11.38 -15.56
CA LEU A 140 22.22 9.99 -15.73
C LEU A 140 21.09 9.13 -16.30
N LYS A 141 21.46 8.14 -17.12
CA LYS A 141 20.58 7.04 -17.52
C LYS A 141 20.83 5.87 -16.57
N VAL A 142 19.76 5.31 -16.02
CA VAL A 142 19.84 4.27 -14.99
C VAL A 142 19.23 2.99 -15.51
N LEU A 143 19.90 1.86 -15.25
CA LEU A 143 19.34 0.52 -15.41
C LEU A 143 19.06 -0.03 -14.00
N ASP A 144 17.78 -0.19 -13.68
CA ASP A 144 17.30 -0.78 -12.42
C ASP A 144 16.95 -2.25 -12.68
N ILE A 145 17.67 -3.17 -12.05
CA ILE A 145 17.48 -4.62 -12.21
C ILE A 145 16.88 -5.15 -10.91
N CYS A 146 15.90 -6.05 -11.01
CA CYS A 146 15.10 -6.58 -9.89
C CYS A 146 14.01 -5.60 -9.41
N THR A 147 13.14 -5.23 -10.36
CA THR A 147 12.10 -4.17 -10.36
C THR A 147 11.14 -4.01 -9.18
N GLY A 148 11.11 -4.93 -8.21
CA GLY A 148 10.29 -4.84 -6.99
C GLY A 148 8.94 -4.13 -7.18
N LEU A 149 8.70 -3.09 -6.37
CA LEU A 149 7.56 -2.17 -6.53
C LEU A 149 7.98 -0.83 -7.18
N GLY A 150 9.17 -0.77 -7.78
CA GLY A 150 9.67 0.41 -8.50
C GLY A 150 10.23 1.54 -7.63
N TYR A 151 10.44 1.34 -6.32
CA TYR A 151 10.91 2.41 -5.41
C TYR A 151 12.28 2.96 -5.80
N THR A 152 13.22 2.11 -6.21
CA THR A 152 14.55 2.53 -6.67
C THR A 152 14.47 3.33 -7.97
N ALA A 153 13.68 2.87 -8.95
CA ALA A 153 13.42 3.59 -10.18
C ALA A 153 12.81 4.98 -9.93
N ILE A 154 11.77 5.07 -9.10
CA ILE A 154 11.12 6.33 -8.72
C ILE A 154 12.12 7.26 -8.01
N ALA A 155 12.88 6.75 -7.03
CA ALA A 155 13.89 7.52 -6.34
C ALA A 155 15.00 8.03 -7.28
N SER A 156 15.37 7.25 -8.29
CA SER A 156 16.38 7.62 -9.29
C SER A 156 15.89 8.77 -10.19
N ILE A 157 14.65 8.72 -10.66
CA ILE A 157 14.01 9.83 -11.38
C ILE A 157 13.93 11.08 -10.50
N ASN A 158 13.51 10.94 -9.24
CA ASN A 158 13.42 12.06 -8.30
C ASN A 158 14.78 12.69 -7.98
N MET A 159 15.87 11.92 -8.05
CA MET A 159 17.26 12.41 -7.94
C MET A 159 17.79 13.07 -9.23
N GLY A 160 16.97 13.10 -10.29
CA GLY A 160 17.26 13.79 -11.54
C GLY A 160 17.78 12.92 -12.67
N ALA A 161 17.74 11.59 -12.55
CA ALA A 161 18.04 10.70 -13.68
C ALA A 161 17.22 11.13 -14.92
N SER A 162 17.85 11.17 -16.09
CA SER A 162 17.18 11.52 -17.34
C SER A 162 16.26 10.43 -17.85
N SER A 163 16.57 9.17 -17.50
CA SER A 163 15.73 8.01 -17.78
C SER A 163 16.11 6.86 -16.87
N VAL A 164 15.12 6.00 -16.58
CA VAL A 164 15.32 4.72 -15.91
C VAL A 164 14.72 3.63 -16.78
N VAL A 165 15.51 2.60 -17.08
CA VAL A 165 15.02 1.33 -17.63
C VAL A 165 14.97 0.35 -16.48
N SER A 166 13.80 -0.25 -16.23
CA SER A 166 13.60 -1.20 -15.13
C SER A 166 13.24 -2.57 -15.70
N VAL A 167 13.94 -3.63 -15.27
CA VAL A 167 13.82 -5.01 -15.80
C VAL A 167 13.74 -6.07 -14.71
#